data_AF-A0A833YL76-F1
#
_entry.id   AF-A0A833YL76-F1
#
_cell.length_a   1.000
_cell.length_b   1.000
_cell.length_c   1.000
_cell.angle_alpha   90.00
_cell.angle_beta   90.00
_cell.angle_gamma   90.00
#
_symmetry.space_group_name_H-M   'P 1'
#
loop_
_entity.id
_entity.type
_entity.pdbx_description
1 polymer ?
#
loop_
_entity_poly.entity_id
_entity_poly.type
_entity_poly.pdbx_seq_one_letter_code
_entity_poly.pdbx_strand_id
1 'polypeptide(L)'
;MSRSWPPESVRDNSIEDAKARLKKHDPGTKYSHLSYNKCSILLPLLVKEGELHLLFTLRSEKLRRSPGEVCFPGGKRDPTDVDDVATALREAEEEVGLRPQQVEVVCCLVPLVFDVRGGTAVGC
;
A
#
# COMPACT_ATOMS: atom_id res chain seq x y z
N MET A 1 -33.03 0.47 -11.86
CA MET A 1 -32.09 1.27 -12.67
C MET A 1 -30.76 0.52 -12.74
N SER A 2 -30.59 -0.31 -13.76
CA SER A 2 -29.36 -1.07 -14.00
C SER A 2 -28.31 -0.14 -14.58
N ARG A 3 -27.28 0.19 -13.80
CA ARG A 3 -26.10 0.89 -14.33
C ARG A 3 -25.31 -0.12 -15.17
N SER A 4 -25.20 0.14 -16.46
CA SER A 4 -24.31 -0.59 -17.36
C SER A 4 -22.86 -0.27 -16.98
N TRP A 5 -22.10 -1.32 -16.69
CA TRP A 5 -20.67 -1.25 -16.40
C TRP A 5 -19.91 -0.84 -17.68
N PRO A 6 -18.83 -0.05 -17.60
CA PRO A 6 -18.04 0.25 -18.79
C PRO A 6 -17.50 -1.04 -19.45
N PRO A 7 -17.10 -1.01 -20.73
CA PRO A 7 -16.45 -2.16 -21.37
C PRO A 7 -15.14 -2.53 -20.66
N GLU A 8 -14.79 -3.82 -20.59
CA GLU A 8 -13.52 -4.31 -19.99
C GLU A 8 -12.29 -3.61 -20.59
N SER A 9 -12.30 -3.40 -21.91
CA SER A 9 -11.22 -2.75 -22.64
C SER A 9 -10.89 -1.32 -22.18
N VAL A 10 -11.84 -0.60 -21.57
CA VAL A 10 -11.60 0.76 -21.04
C VAL A 10 -10.93 0.68 -19.66
N ARG A 11 -11.28 -0.32 -18.84
CA ARG A 11 -10.65 -0.52 -17.52
C ARG A 11 -9.20 -0.95 -17.64
N ASP A 12 -8.91 -1.87 -18.54
CA ASP A 12 -7.57 -2.44 -18.70
C ASP A 12 -6.56 -1.38 -19.16
N ASN A 13 -6.99 -0.45 -20.03
CA ASN A 13 -6.15 0.66 -20.49
C ASN A 13 -5.78 1.63 -19.34
N SER A 14 -6.71 1.93 -18.44
CA SER A 14 -6.45 2.83 -17.30
C SER A 14 -5.48 2.22 -16.28
N ILE A 15 -5.57 0.91 -16.05
CA ILE A 15 -4.66 0.19 -15.15
C ILE A 15 -3.25 0.13 -15.75
N GLU A 16 -3.11 -0.21 -17.03
CA GLU A 16 -1.79 -0.29 -17.65
C GLU A 16 -1.10 1.08 -17.76
N ASP A 17 -1.84 2.15 -18.06
CA ASP A 17 -1.28 3.52 -18.01
C ASP A 17 -0.84 3.89 -16.59
N ALA A 18 -1.67 3.61 -15.58
CA ALA A 18 -1.32 3.87 -14.19
C ALA A 18 -0.04 3.12 -13.79
N LYS A 19 0.08 1.84 -14.16
CA LYS A 19 1.29 1.05 -13.93
C LYS A 19 2.51 1.65 -14.62
N ALA A 20 2.38 2.00 -15.89
CA ALA A 20 3.47 2.58 -16.67
C ALA A 20 3.95 3.92 -16.08
N ARG A 21 3.05 4.71 -15.50
CA ARG A 21 3.39 5.96 -14.82
C ARG A 21 4.03 5.71 -13.45
N LEU A 22 3.47 4.83 -12.64
CA LEU A 22 3.98 4.49 -11.31
C LEU A 22 5.41 3.94 -11.34
N LYS A 23 5.71 3.04 -12.30
CA LYS A 23 7.06 2.48 -12.48
C LYS A 23 8.14 3.54 -12.71
N LYS A 24 7.80 4.71 -13.25
CA LYS A 24 8.77 5.81 -13.46
C LYS A 24 9.17 6.52 -12.16
N HIS A 25 8.41 6.31 -11.09
CA HIS A 25 8.64 6.91 -9.78
C HIS A 25 9.27 5.93 -8.78
N ASP A 26 9.62 4.72 -9.22
CA ASP A 26 10.29 3.74 -8.37
C ASP A 26 11.74 4.15 -8.11
N PRO A 27 12.15 4.44 -6.86
CA PRO A 27 13.53 4.78 -6.55
C PRO A 27 14.46 3.54 -6.59
N GLY A 28 13.92 2.34 -6.72
CA GLY A 28 14.63 1.07 -6.60
C GLY A 28 15.17 0.87 -5.19
N THR A 29 16.37 0.30 -5.08
CA THR A 29 17.01 -0.04 -3.79
C THR A 29 17.72 1.13 -3.11
N LYS A 30 17.50 2.38 -3.55
CA LYS A 30 18.25 3.55 -3.06
C LYS A 30 18.17 3.76 -1.55
N TYR A 31 17.13 3.27 -0.89
CA TYR A 31 16.91 3.48 0.55
C TYR A 31 16.98 2.20 1.38
N SER A 32 17.30 1.05 0.76
CA SER A 32 17.22 -0.26 1.43
C SER A 32 18.25 -0.45 2.55
N HIS A 33 19.37 0.27 2.48
CA HIS A 33 20.53 0.18 3.39
C HIS A 33 20.40 1.02 4.66
N LEU A 34 19.35 1.83 4.80
CA LEU A 34 19.18 2.69 5.95
C LEU A 34 18.68 1.89 7.17
N SER A 35 19.43 1.94 8.27
CA SER A 35 19.16 1.21 9.51
C SER A 35 18.10 1.91 10.36
N TYR A 36 16.84 1.82 9.95
CA TYR A 36 15.69 2.37 10.67
C TYR A 36 14.72 1.28 11.11
N ASN A 37 13.81 1.60 12.04
CA ASN A 37 12.65 0.76 12.29
C ASN A 37 11.76 0.82 11.04
N LYS A 38 11.67 -0.27 10.29
CA LYS A 38 10.90 -0.26 9.04
C LYS A 38 9.42 -0.50 9.30
N CYS A 39 8.61 0.26 8.57
CA CYS A 39 7.19 0.02 8.36
C CYS A 39 6.94 -0.01 6.85
N SER A 40 5.87 -0.64 6.44
CA SER A 40 5.48 -0.66 5.02
C SER A 40 3.98 -0.52 4.93
N ILE A 41 3.53 0.27 3.95
CA ILE A 41 2.11 0.46 3.66
C ILE A 41 1.81 0.00 2.24
N LEU A 42 0.58 -0.44 2.02
CA LEU A 42 0.06 -0.72 0.69
C LEU A 42 -0.83 0.43 0.26
N LEU A 43 -0.62 1.00 -0.94
CA LEU A 43 -1.54 1.94 -1.59
C LEU A 43 -2.40 1.15 -2.60
N PRO A 44 -3.56 0.58 -2.22
CA PRO A 44 -4.28 -0.33 -3.07
C PRO A 44 -5.08 0.49 -4.08
N LEU A 45 -4.73 0.36 -5.36
CA LEU A 45 -5.46 0.97 -6.47
C LEU A 45 -6.49 -0.01 -7.03
N LEU A 46 -7.74 0.43 -7.14
CA LEU A 46 -8.84 -0.37 -7.66
C LEU A 46 -9.58 0.40 -8.74
N VAL A 47 -10.09 -0.31 -9.74
CA VAL A 47 -10.99 0.29 -10.72
C VAL A 47 -12.43 -0.03 -10.36
N LYS A 48 -13.21 1.02 -10.12
CA LYS A 48 -14.64 0.92 -9.86
C LYS A 48 -15.36 1.94 -10.74
N GLU A 49 -16.39 1.48 -11.45
CA GLU A 49 -17.18 2.33 -12.36
C GLU A 49 -16.32 3.02 -13.44
N GLY A 50 -15.20 2.41 -13.84
CA GLY A 50 -14.28 2.93 -14.86
C GLY A 50 -13.19 3.87 -14.32
N GLU A 51 -13.25 4.23 -13.04
CA GLU A 51 -12.35 5.20 -12.41
C GLU A 51 -11.43 4.53 -11.40
N LEU A 52 -10.21 5.08 -11.24
CA LEU A 52 -9.25 4.64 -10.23
C LEU A 52 -9.63 5.17 -8.85
N HIS A 53 -9.58 4.29 -7.87
CA HIS A 53 -9.87 4.56 -6.47
C HIS A 53 -8.75 4.05 -5.57
N LEU A 54 -8.58 4.70 -4.43
CA LEU A 54 -7.73 4.23 -3.34
C LEU A 54 -8.58 3.63 -2.23
N LEU A 55 -8.14 2.48 -1.70
CA LEU A 55 -8.70 1.90 -0.50
C LEU A 55 -8.00 2.48 0.74
N PHE A 56 -8.81 2.84 1.73
CA PHE A 56 -8.36 3.27 3.04
C PHE A 56 -9.00 2.38 4.11
N THR A 57 -8.35 2.28 5.27
CA THR A 57 -8.87 1.67 6.48
C THR A 57 -9.17 2.74 7.52
N LEU A 58 -10.17 2.48 8.37
CA LEU A 58 -10.41 3.25 9.57
C LEU A 58 -9.91 2.45 10.76
N ARG A 59 -8.89 2.95 11.46
CA ARG A 59 -8.25 2.23 12.56
C ARG A 59 -9.22 2.07 13.73
N SER A 60 -9.18 0.90 14.36
CA SER A 60 -10.00 0.65 15.55
C SER A 60 -9.66 1.65 16.66
N GLU A 61 -10.70 2.19 17.29
CA GLU A 61 -10.60 3.06 18.48
C GLU A 61 -9.87 2.41 19.66
N LYS A 62 -9.73 1.08 19.65
CA LYS A 62 -9.08 0.31 20.73
C LYS A 62 -7.55 0.24 20.60
N LEU A 63 -6.98 0.78 19.53
CA LEU A 63 -5.54 0.70 19.27
C LEU A 63 -4.75 1.70 20.12
N ARG A 64 -3.56 1.29 20.58
CA ARG A 64 -2.68 2.15 21.40
C ARG A 64 -2.09 3.33 20.63
N ARG A 65 -2.01 3.25 19.30
CA ARG A 65 -1.53 4.32 18.43
C ARG A 65 -2.56 4.61 17.35
N SER A 66 -2.79 5.90 17.11
CA SER A 66 -3.65 6.42 16.03
C SER A 66 -5.06 5.78 16.01
N PRO A 67 -5.79 5.75 17.14
CA PRO A 67 -7.18 5.27 17.15
C PRO A 67 -8.06 6.19 16.30
N GLY A 68 -8.98 5.61 15.51
CA GLY A 68 -9.94 6.37 14.69
C GLY A 68 -9.34 7.09 13.48
N GLU A 69 -8.04 6.95 13.21
CA GLU A 69 -7.41 7.57 12.04
C GLU A 69 -7.72 6.80 10.76
N VAL A 70 -7.90 7.55 9.66
CA VAL A 70 -7.96 6.99 8.31
C VAL A 70 -6.52 6.78 7.83
N CYS A 71 -6.17 5.56 7.47
CA CYS A 71 -4.84 5.22 6.97
C CYS A 71 -4.90 4.23 5.81
N PHE A 72 -3.75 4.00 5.19
CA PHE A 72 -3.57 2.86 4.30
C PHE A 72 -3.34 1.59 5.12
N PRO A 73 -3.67 0.40 4.58
CA PRO A 73 -3.25 -0.86 5.19
C PRO A 73 -1.73 -0.92 5.33
N GLY A 74 -1.24 -1.35 6.48
CA GLY A 74 0.19 -1.46 6.70
C GLY A 74 0.59 -1.43 8.16
N GLY A 75 1.87 -1.70 8.40
CA GLY A 75 2.35 -1.93 9.74
C GLY A 75 3.87 -2.02 9.83
N LYS A 76 4.32 -2.48 10.99
CA LYS A 76 5.75 -2.63 11.28
C LYS A 76 6.27 -3.90 10.64
N ARG A 77 7.49 -3.84 10.11
CA ARG A 77 8.19 -5.04 9.60
C ARG A 77 8.43 -6.05 10.73
N ASP A 78 8.04 -7.29 10.48
CA ASP A 78 8.33 -8.45 11.32
C ASP A 78 9.66 -9.10 10.90
N PRO A 79 10.42 -9.72 11.82
CA PRO A 79 11.64 -10.46 11.47
C PRO A 79 11.43 -11.59 10.44
N THR A 80 10.22 -12.10 10.29
CA THR A 80 9.86 -13.13 9.31
C THR A 80 9.59 -12.59 7.91
N ASP A 81 9.39 -11.27 7.76
CA ASP A 81 9.13 -10.63 6.47
C ASP A 81 10.44 -10.60 5.64
N VAL A 82 10.42 -11.27 4.48
CA VAL A 82 11.58 -11.37 3.57
C VAL A 82 12.03 -10.01 3.03
N ASP A 83 11.08 -9.10 2.80
CA ASP A 83 11.31 -7.73 2.35
C ASP A 83 10.19 -6.79 2.80
N ASP A 84 10.30 -5.52 2.40
CA ASP A 84 9.35 -4.48 2.76
C ASP A 84 8.00 -4.67 2.02
N VAL A 85 7.99 -5.35 0.86
CA VAL A 85 6.76 -5.71 0.13
C VAL A 85 5.98 -6.79 0.88
N ALA A 86 6.66 -7.83 1.36
CA ALA A 86 6.07 -8.88 2.18
C ALA A 86 5.41 -8.31 3.43
N THR A 87 6.04 -7.32 4.06
CA THR A 87 5.46 -6.59 5.21
C THR A 87 4.12 -5.96 4.84
N ALA A 88 4.07 -5.18 3.75
CA ALA A 88 2.84 -4.50 3.32
C ALA A 88 1.72 -5.48 2.94
N LEU A 89 2.06 -6.60 2.27
CA LEU A 89 1.07 -7.61 1.88
C LEU A 89 0.52 -8.39 3.08
N ARG A 90 1.38 -8.79 4.02
CA ARG A 90 0.96 -9.47 5.26
C ARG A 90 -0.01 -8.59 6.05
N GLU A 91 0.35 -7.33 6.28
CA GLU A 91 -0.51 -6.39 7.02
C GLU A 91 -1.83 -6.12 6.28
N ALA A 92 -1.82 -6.00 4.95
CA ALA A 92 -3.05 -5.85 4.17
C ALA A 92 -3.96 -7.10 4.23
N GLU A 93 -3.38 -8.29 4.27
CA GLU A 93 -4.14 -9.53 4.49
C GLU A 93 -4.75 -9.57 5.90
N GLU A 94 -3.99 -9.21 6.93
CA GLU A 94 -4.46 -9.18 8.32
C GLU A 94 -5.56 -8.14 8.56
N GLU A 95 -5.41 -6.93 8.01
CA GLU A 95 -6.33 -5.82 8.28
C GLU A 95 -7.62 -5.86 7.44
N VAL A 96 -7.53 -6.27 6.16
CA VAL A 96 -8.66 -6.21 5.22
C VAL A 96 -8.90 -7.49 4.43
N GLY A 97 -8.15 -8.57 4.69
CA GLY A 97 -8.32 -9.86 4.01
C GLY A 97 -7.82 -9.87 2.55
N LEU A 98 -6.97 -8.92 2.17
CA LEU A 98 -6.46 -8.81 0.81
C LEU A 98 -5.31 -9.79 0.58
N ARG A 99 -5.64 -10.97 0.03
CA ARG A 99 -4.64 -12.03 -0.18
C ARG A 99 -3.58 -11.61 -1.21
N PRO A 100 -2.32 -12.02 -1.07
CA PRO A 100 -1.23 -11.66 -2.00
C PRO A 100 -1.53 -11.96 -3.48
N GLN A 101 -2.27 -13.04 -3.78
CA GLN A 101 -2.61 -13.40 -5.17
C GLN A 101 -3.64 -12.47 -5.81
N GLN A 102 -4.29 -11.60 -5.03
CA GLN A 102 -5.24 -10.59 -5.51
C GLN A 102 -4.55 -9.25 -5.81
N VAL A 103 -3.24 -9.15 -5.57
CA VAL A 103 -2.48 -7.89 -5.66
C VAL A 103 -1.31 -8.07 -6.62
N GLU A 104 -1.20 -7.15 -7.57
CA GLU A 104 0.02 -6.97 -8.35
C GLU A 104 0.78 -5.77 -7.78
N VAL A 105 1.96 -6.02 -7.19
CA VAL A 105 2.82 -4.94 -6.68
C VAL A 105 3.59 -4.34 -7.85
N VAL A 106 3.36 -3.05 -8.11
CA VAL A 106 3.82 -2.38 -9.33
C VAL A 106 5.16 -1.68 -9.14
N CYS A 107 5.35 -1.03 -8.00
CA CYS A 107 6.55 -0.27 -7.65
C CYS A 107 6.63 -0.03 -6.14
N CYS A 108 7.82 0.32 -5.65
CA CYS A 108 7.99 0.98 -4.36
C CYS A 108 8.09 2.50 -4.58
N LEU A 109 7.52 3.33 -3.70
CA LEU A 109 7.64 4.79 -3.81
C LEU A 109 8.78 5.31 -2.93
N VAL A 110 9.05 6.62 -3.01
CA VAL A 110 10.02 7.28 -2.14
C VAL A 110 9.55 7.15 -0.68
N PRO A 111 10.38 6.60 0.21
CA PRO A 111 9.96 6.34 1.57
C PRO A 111 9.85 7.63 2.39
N LEU A 112 8.95 7.61 3.38
CA LEU A 112 8.81 8.67 4.37
C LEU A 112 9.67 8.37 5.58
N VAL A 113 10.55 9.31 5.94
CA VAL A 113 11.36 9.25 7.16
C VAL A 113 10.71 10.15 8.21
N PHE A 114 10.30 9.58 9.33
CA PHE A 114 9.71 10.34 10.43
C PHE A 114 10.21 9.86 11.78
N ASP A 115 10.34 10.81 12.71
CA ASP A 115 10.73 10.52 14.08
C ASP A 115 9.50 10.10 14.89
N VAL A 116 9.47 8.87 15.39
CA VAL A 116 8.47 8.42 16.34
C VAL A 116 9.09 8.61 17.72
N ARG A 117 8.40 9.26 18.68
CA ARG A 117 8.97 9.45 20.04
C ARG A 117 9.43 8.10 20.61
N GLY A 118 10.75 7.86 20.60
CA GLY A 118 11.38 6.57 20.97
C GLY A 118 12.10 5.81 19.84
N GLY A 119 12.15 6.31 18.60
CA GLY A 119 12.94 5.76 17.49
C GLY A 119 12.46 6.20 16.10
N THR A 120 13.38 6.36 15.15
CA THR A 120 13.07 6.73 13.76
C THR A 120 12.45 5.56 13.00
N ALA A 121 11.34 5.81 12.30
CA ALA A 121 10.70 4.83 11.42
C ALA A 121 10.73 5.28 9.96
N VAL A 122 10.84 4.30 9.06
CA VAL A 122 10.77 4.52 7.61
C VAL A 122 9.60 3.74 7.05
N GLY A 123 8.64 4.45 6.47
CA GLY A 123 7.54 3.87 5.69
C GLY A 123 7.94 3.79 4.23
N CYS A 124 8.05 2.58 3.68
CA CYS A 124 8.09 2.35 2.24
C CYS A 124 6.66 2.28 1.68
#